data_AF-A0A917IL00-F1
#
_entry.id   AF-A0A917IL00-F1
#
_cell.length_a   1.000
_cell.length_b   1.000
_cell.length_c   1.000
_cell.angle_alpha   90.00
_cell.angle_beta   90.00
_cell.angle_gamma   90.00
#
_symmetry.space_group_name_H-M   'P 1'
#
loop_
_entity.id
_entity.type
_entity.pdbx_description
1 polymer ?
#
loop_
_entity_poly.entity_id
_entity_poly.type
_entity_poly.pdbx_seq_one_letter_code
_entity_poly.pdbx_strand_id
1 'polypeptide(L)'
;MSFPFKRKARAHVLLYLVNLFDPGTTYTEQEVNDILRPVWSDFAYLRRELVNYGYLERNSSSGIYRLSDLTPQRAKTVFEPEAPEWERVWLASYLSGNAERFILNI
;
A
#
# COMPACT_ATOMS: atom_id res chain seq x y z
N MET A 1 -5.53 -12.52 19.37
CA MET A 1 -4.36 -13.13 18.72
C MET A 1 -3.44 -12.01 18.28
N SER A 2 -2.22 -11.98 18.80
CA SER A 2 -1.28 -10.86 18.64
C SER A 2 -0.59 -10.92 17.28
N PHE A 3 -0.50 -9.79 16.59
CA PHE A 3 0.17 -9.68 15.29
C PHE A 3 1.70 -9.77 15.51
N PRO A 4 2.42 -10.76 14.97
CA PRO A 4 3.85 -10.93 15.25
C PRO A 4 4.65 -9.98 14.37
N PHE A 5 4.76 -8.72 14.79
CA PHE A 5 5.51 -7.72 14.04
C PHE A 5 7.03 -7.87 14.23
N LYS A 6 7.66 -8.68 13.38
CA LYS A 6 8.99 -8.29 12.88
C LYS A 6 8.74 -7.14 11.91
N ARG A 7 9.24 -5.93 12.21
CA ARG A 7 9.09 -4.69 11.42
C ARG A 7 9.16 -4.90 9.89
N LYS A 8 10.09 -5.73 9.40
CA LYS A 8 10.21 -6.11 7.99
C LYS A 8 8.96 -6.74 7.35
N ALA A 9 8.14 -7.46 8.11
CA ALA A 9 6.89 -8.05 7.61
C ALA A 9 5.83 -6.97 7.28
N ARG A 10 5.89 -5.78 7.90
CA ARG A 10 4.99 -4.64 7.60
C ARG A 10 5.05 -4.26 6.15
N ALA A 11 6.25 -3.91 5.70
CA ALA A 11 6.44 -3.36 4.37
C ALA A 11 6.01 -4.38 3.31
N HIS A 12 6.28 -5.66 3.51
CA HIS A 12 5.84 -6.72 2.61
C HIS A 12 4.30 -6.80 2.55
N VAL A 13 3.62 -6.81 3.70
CA VAL A 13 2.14 -6.79 3.73
C VAL A 13 1.60 -5.53 3.07
N LEU A 14 2.17 -4.34 3.33
CA LEU A 14 1.68 -3.12 2.70
C LEU A 14 1.89 -3.13 1.18
N LEU A 15 3.02 -3.66 0.69
CA LEU A 15 3.25 -3.81 -0.76
C LEU A 15 2.28 -4.82 -1.39
N TYR A 16 1.95 -5.89 -0.69
CA TYR A 16 0.89 -6.80 -1.12
C TYR A 16 -0.45 -6.08 -1.27
N LEU A 17 -0.80 -5.24 -0.29
CA LEU A 17 -2.05 -4.49 -0.34
C LEU A 17 -2.07 -3.50 -1.51
N VAL A 18 -0.94 -2.85 -1.81
CA VAL A 18 -0.81 -1.99 -3.01
C VAL A 18 -1.16 -2.74 -4.28
N ASN A 19 -0.75 -4.01 -4.36
CA ASN A 19 -1.02 -4.88 -5.49
C ASN A 19 -2.51 -5.27 -5.63
N LEU A 20 -3.34 -5.01 -4.63
CA LEU A 20 -4.79 -5.20 -4.72
C LEU A 20 -5.50 -4.03 -5.40
N PHE A 21 -4.80 -2.90 -5.59
CA PHE A 21 -5.34 -1.70 -6.24
C PHE A 21 -4.73 -1.55 -7.63
N ASP A 22 -5.56 -1.18 -8.61
CA ASP A 22 -5.10 -0.82 -9.93
C ASP A 22 -4.61 0.63 -10.03
N PRO A 23 -3.45 0.87 -10.68
CA PRO A 23 -2.92 2.22 -10.92
C PRO A 23 -3.86 3.02 -11.82
N GLY A 24 -3.91 4.34 -11.61
CA GLY A 24 -4.84 5.23 -12.33
C GLY A 24 -6.32 5.05 -11.98
N THR A 25 -6.67 4.12 -11.10
CA THR A 25 -8.06 3.89 -10.66
C THR A 25 -8.33 4.60 -9.33
N THR A 26 -9.53 5.17 -9.23
CA THR A 26 -10.04 5.78 -8.01
C THR A 26 -11.01 4.86 -7.30
N TYR A 27 -10.88 4.77 -5.98
CA TYR A 27 -11.71 3.93 -5.11
C TYR A 27 -12.40 4.79 -4.06
N THR A 28 -13.65 4.49 -3.77
CA THR A 28 -14.34 5.02 -2.59
C THR A 28 -13.80 4.36 -1.32
N GLU A 29 -14.03 4.99 -0.17
CA GLU A 29 -13.69 4.38 1.12
C GLU A 29 -14.30 2.98 1.27
N GLN A 30 -15.52 2.78 0.77
CA GLN A 30 -16.23 1.51 0.86
C GLN A 30 -15.55 0.42 0.02
N GLU A 31 -15.08 0.75 -1.19
CA GLU A 31 -14.33 -0.17 -2.05
C GLU A 31 -12.98 -0.52 -1.44
N VAL A 32 -12.25 0.47 -0.93
CA VAL A 32 -11.00 0.22 -0.21
C VAL A 32 -11.23 -0.72 0.98
N ASN A 33 -12.29 -0.50 1.75
CA ASN A 33 -12.62 -1.37 2.87
C ASN A 33 -12.93 -2.80 2.40
N ASP A 34 -13.64 -2.97 1.29
CA ASP A 34 -13.99 -4.29 0.75
C ASP A 34 -12.76 -5.06 0.25
N ILE A 35 -11.81 -4.35 -0.39
CA ILE A 35 -10.52 -4.91 -0.84
C ILE A 35 -9.66 -5.35 0.35
N LEU A 36 -9.65 -4.58 1.44
CA LEU A 36 -8.78 -4.84 2.60
C LEU A 36 -9.37 -5.86 3.59
N ARG A 37 -10.71 -5.94 3.68
CA ARG A 37 -11.43 -6.84 4.59
C ARG A 37 -10.99 -8.31 4.53
N PRO A 38 -10.79 -8.95 3.35
CA PRO A 38 -10.36 -10.35 3.29
C PRO A 38 -8.91 -10.57 3.78
N VAL A 39 -8.08 -9.52 3.81
CA VAL A 39 -6.69 -9.63 4.24
C VAL A 39 -6.56 -9.55 5.76
N TRP A 40 -7.29 -8.61 6.38
CA TRP A 40 -7.17 -8.37 7.81
C TRP A 40 -8.44 -7.72 8.40
N SER A 41 -8.87 -8.19 9.57
CA SER A 41 -10.10 -7.71 10.22
C SER A 41 -10.05 -6.23 10.62
N ASP A 42 -8.87 -5.73 10.97
CA ASP A 42 -8.58 -4.30 11.19
C ASP A 42 -8.18 -3.59 9.88
N PHE A 43 -9.07 -3.63 8.88
CA PHE A 43 -8.84 -3.00 7.58
C PHE A 43 -8.69 -1.47 7.68
N ALA A 44 -9.27 -0.86 8.72
CA ALA A 44 -9.10 0.56 9.03
C ALA A 44 -7.65 0.91 9.37
N TYR A 45 -6.96 0.05 10.16
CA TYR A 45 -5.52 0.19 10.40
C TYR A 45 -4.73 0.09 9.10
N LEU A 46 -4.98 -0.93 8.27
CA LEU A 46 -4.29 -1.11 6.99
C LEU A 46 -4.45 0.09 6.06
N ARG A 47 -5.68 0.60 5.92
CA ARG A 47 -5.98 1.79 5.12
C ARG A 47 -5.17 2.99 5.59
N ARG A 48 -5.12 3.21 6.91
CA ARG A 48 -4.34 4.31 7.51
C ARG A 48 -2.84 4.14 7.25
N GLU A 49 -2.32 2.91 7.37
CA GLU A 49 -0.91 2.64 7.09
C GLU A 49 -0.56 2.87 5.62
N LEU A 50 -1.42 2.45 4.68
CA LEU A 50 -1.21 2.71 3.25
C LEU A 50 -1.11 4.21 2.95
N VAL A 51 -1.91 5.04 3.61
CA VAL A 51 -1.83 6.50 3.51
C VAL A 51 -0.59 7.05 4.22
N ASN A 52 -0.27 6.59 5.43
CA ASN A 52 0.91 7.01 6.19
C ASN A 52 2.22 6.71 5.44
N TYR A 53 2.27 5.57 4.74
CA TYR A 53 3.41 5.17 3.92
C TYR A 53 3.45 5.88 2.56
N GLY A 54 2.40 6.61 2.19
CA GLY A 54 2.31 7.32 0.91
C GLY A 54 2.06 6.40 -0.28
N TYR A 55 1.49 5.20 -0.07
CA TYR A 55 1.06 4.32 -1.16
C TYR A 55 -0.31 4.69 -1.69
N LEU A 56 -1.23 5.05 -0.78
CA LEU A 56 -2.55 5.55 -1.10
C LEU A 56 -2.61 7.05 -0.80
N GLU A 57 -3.17 7.81 -1.73
CA GLU A 57 -3.57 9.19 -1.49
C GLU A 57 -5.06 9.23 -1.21
N ARG A 58 -5.45 9.98 -0.17
CA ARG A 58 -6.85 10.27 0.12
C ARG A 58 -7.15 11.72 -0.27
N ASN A 59 -8.15 11.91 -1.13
CA ASN A 59 -8.70 13.21 -1.43
C ASN A 59 -9.62 13.67 -0.28
N SER A 60 -9.20 14.71 0.44
CA SER A 60 -9.95 15.24 1.59
C SER A 60 -11.29 15.87 1.23
N SER A 61 -11.47 16.31 -0.02
CA SER A 61 -12.70 16.96 -0.49
C SER A 61 -13.74 15.96 -0.99
N SER A 62 -13.31 14.87 -1.65
CA SER A 62 -14.22 13.88 -2.23
C SER A 62 -14.28 12.55 -1.46
N GLY A 63 -13.38 12.31 -0.50
CA GLY A 63 -13.30 11.03 0.21
C GLY A 63 -12.83 9.86 -0.66
N ILE A 64 -12.30 10.16 -1.85
CA ILE A 64 -11.80 9.19 -2.82
C ILE A 64 -10.34 8.84 -2.48
N TYR A 65 -10.01 7.57 -2.63
CA TYR A 65 -8.67 7.02 -2.51
C TYR A 65 -8.13 6.66 -3.90
N ARG A 66 -6.83 6.75 -4.08
CA ARG A 66 -6.13 6.27 -5.28
C ARG A 66 -4.71 5.88 -4.93
N LEU A 67 -4.06 5.07 -5.76
CA LEU A 67 -2.62 4.87 -5.66
C LEU A 67 -1.88 6.19 -5.92
N SER A 68 -0.84 6.44 -5.15
CA SER A 68 0.06 7.58 -5.37
C SER A 68 0.78 7.41 -6.70
N ASP A 69 0.67 8.38 -7.60
CA ASP A 69 1.43 8.43 -8.87
C ASP A 69 2.95 8.61 -8.65
N LEU A 70 3.36 8.95 -7.43
CA LEU A 70 4.76 9.15 -7.07
C LEU A 70 5.21 8.07 -6.09
N THR A 71 6.39 7.50 -6.33
CA THR A 71 7.10 6.72 -5.31
C THR A 71 7.30 7.62 -4.08
N PRO A 72 6.77 7.25 -2.90
CA PRO A 72 6.93 8.07 -1.71
C PRO A 72 8.42 8.28 -1.41
N GLN A 73 8.81 9.53 -1.15
CA GLN A 73 10.18 9.87 -0.77
C GLN A 73 10.49 9.30 0.62
N ARG A 74 10.93 8.04 0.67
CA ARG A 74 11.23 7.33 1.92
C ARG A 74 12.35 7.98 2.73
N ALA A 75 13.22 8.76 2.08
CA ALA A 75 14.37 9.46 2.63
C ALA A 75 14.04 10.51 3.71
N LYS A 76 12.75 10.82 3.91
CA LYS A 76 12.30 11.76 4.95
C LYS A 76 11.37 11.12 5.98
N THR A 77 11.06 9.83 5.86
CA THR A 77 10.12 9.16 6.75
C THR A 77 10.86 8.15 7.62
N VAL A 78 10.45 8.02 8.88
CA VAL A 78 11.01 7.11 9.91
C VAL A 78 11.03 5.62 9.46
N PHE A 79 10.40 5.28 8.34
CA PHE A 79 10.20 3.93 7.80
C PHE A 79 11.27 3.47 6.80
N GLU A 80 12.32 4.26 6.54
CA GLU A 80 13.39 3.91 5.59
C GLU A 80 14.06 2.52 5.82
N PRO A 81 14.29 2.03 7.05
CA PRO A 81 14.89 0.69 7.23
C PRO A 81 13.91 -0.48 7.04
N GLU A 82 12.62 -0.24 6.76
CA GLU A 82 11.59 -1.30 6.73
C GLU A 82 11.21 -1.76 5.32
N ALA A 83 11.39 -0.93 4.29
CA ALA A 83 11.06 -1.28 2.91
C ALA A 83 12.21 -2.07 2.24
N PRO A 84 11.92 -3.18 1.54
CA PRO A 84 12.95 -3.90 0.80
C PRO A 84 13.43 -3.11 -0.42
N GLU A 85 14.69 -3.25 -0.81
CA GLU A 85 15.28 -2.48 -1.92
C GLU A 85 14.56 -2.67 -3.26
N TRP A 86 14.01 -3.86 -3.51
CA TRP A 86 13.27 -4.19 -4.73
C TRP A 86 11.94 -3.43 -4.85
N GLU A 87 11.40 -2.91 -3.74
CA GLU A 87 10.17 -2.11 -3.72
C GLU A 87 10.25 -0.96 -4.71
N ARG A 88 11.39 -0.25 -4.77
CA ARG A 88 11.57 0.91 -5.64
C ARG A 88 11.54 0.53 -7.13
N VAL A 89 12.03 -0.65 -7.46
CA VAL A 89 12.08 -1.16 -8.85
C VAL A 89 10.70 -1.61 -9.31
N TRP A 90 10.02 -2.39 -8.47
CA TRP A 90 8.67 -2.89 -8.78
C TRP A 90 7.62 -1.78 -8.75
N LEU A 91 7.58 -0.96 -7.68
CA LEU A 91 6.54 0.04 -7.48
C LEU A 91 6.55 1.08 -8.59
N ALA A 92 7.72 1.57 -9.01
CA ALA A 92 7.82 2.53 -10.12
C ALA A 92 7.23 1.96 -11.42
N SER A 93 7.51 0.68 -11.70
CA SER A 93 7.00 0.00 -12.89
C SER A 93 5.49 -0.28 -12.78
N TYR A 94 5.00 -0.66 -11.59
CA TYR A 94 3.59 -0.93 -11.31
C TYR A 94 2.72 0.31 -11.44
N LEU A 95 3.15 1.43 -10.83
CA LEU A 95 2.45 2.71 -10.93
C LEU A 95 2.42 3.24 -12.38
N SER A 96 3.44 2.92 -13.18
CA SER A 96 3.48 3.28 -14.60
C SER A 96 2.63 2.35 -15.50
N GLY A 97 1.95 1.34 -14.93
CA GLY A 97 1.19 0.34 -15.67
C GLY A 97 2.05 -0.66 -16.48
N ASN A 98 3.36 -0.70 -16.24
CA ASN A 98 4.32 -1.52 -16.96
C ASN A 98 4.74 -2.80 -16.20
N ALA A 99 4.25 -3.02 -14.98
CA ALA A 99 4.53 -4.23 -14.21
C ALA A 99 3.28 -5.01 -13.85
N GLU A 100 3.43 -6.32 -13.83
CA GLU A 100 2.40 -7.26 -13.38
C GLU A 100 2.33 -7.33 -11.85
N ARG A 101 1.18 -7.82 -11.37
CA ARG A 101 0.95 -8.09 -9.97
C ARG A 101 1.93 -9.16 -9.47
N PHE A 102 2.68 -8.88 -8.41
CA PHE A 102 3.60 -9.86 -7.82
C PHE A 102 2.88 -10.75 -6.79
N ILE A 103 3.18 -12.05 -6.79
CA ILE A 103 2.63 -12.97 -5.78
C ILE A 103 3.60 -13.03 -4.59
N LEU A 104 3.13 -12.62 -3.40
CA LEU A 104 3.84 -12.97 -2.17
C LEU A 104 3.56 -14.41 -1.80
N ASN A 105 4.58 -15.25 -1.86
CA ASN A 105 4.59 -16.53 -1.16
C ASN A 105 4.93 -16.23 0.31
N ILE A 106 3.90 -16.14 1.16
CA ILE A 106 4.03 -16.02 2.62
C ILE A 106 4.09 -17.39 3.29
#